data_AF-A0A916DI35-F1
#
_entry.id   AF-A0A916DI35-F1
#
_cell.length_a   1.000
_cell.length_b   1.000
_cell.length_c   1.000
_cell.angle_alpha   90.00
_cell.angle_beta   90.00
_cell.angle_gamma   90.00
#
_symmetry.space_group_name_H-M   'P 1'
#
loop_
_entity.id
_entity.type
_entity.pdbx_description
1 polymer ?
#
loop_
_entity_poly.entity_id
_entity_poly.type
_entity_poly.pdbx_seq_one_letter_code
_entity_poly.pdbx_strand_id
1 'polypeptide(L)'
;MAKHSAAGINLSAFGIERRPMLALAKEEGEGVVSVRLGPMASFGGKIKLMDPLDDLFARWRKDLLELPRPIAVDVPLDLQGLGARGESRFIWELTHRPMDFAFYQDAPLTDRIGAFTVRFQELLGRSQFTPGKDFIEVSPLACTEFFDFRGIYKGGRAHQGKGGTWKADDSTVSADKAFTKIAQELGINIENTAEGKLDSGDFDAVICALTALALAKGVHTVTGGELKNVIAERTARRMKMEPEEFNRLEAPRACHALAQPYWQAVLITRV
;
A
#
# COMPACT_ATOMS: atom_id res chain seq x y z
N MET A 1 1.77 -15.49 -23.77
CA MET A 1 2.09 -14.13 -23.28
C MET A 1 1.23 -13.86 -22.06
N ALA A 2 1.75 -13.18 -21.04
CA ALA A 2 0.94 -12.78 -19.88
C ALA A 2 -0.22 -11.91 -20.35
N LYS A 3 -1.44 -12.17 -19.87
CA LYS A 3 -2.60 -11.38 -20.27
C LYS A 3 -2.65 -10.03 -19.56
N HIS A 4 -2.18 -9.99 -18.30
CA HIS A 4 -2.16 -8.79 -17.47
C HIS A 4 -0.95 -8.78 -16.54
N SER A 5 -0.41 -7.59 -16.29
CA SER A 5 0.63 -7.35 -15.29
C SER A 5 0.45 -5.97 -14.66
N ALA A 6 0.91 -5.81 -13.44
CA ALA A 6 0.83 -4.55 -12.70
C ALA A 6 1.97 -4.43 -11.70
N ALA A 7 2.20 -3.21 -11.21
CA ALA A 7 3.23 -2.94 -10.22
C ALA A 7 2.62 -2.40 -8.92
N GLY A 8 3.25 -2.71 -7.80
CA GLY A 8 2.93 -2.18 -6.48
C GLY A 8 4.20 -1.69 -5.81
N ILE A 9 4.15 -0.51 -5.21
CA ILE A 9 5.30 0.07 -4.53
C ILE A 9 4.91 0.43 -3.09
N ASN A 10 5.68 -0.06 -2.13
CA ASN A 10 5.68 0.48 -0.77
C ASN A 10 6.66 1.64 -0.71
N LEU A 11 6.09 2.83 -0.55
CA LEU A 11 6.75 4.12 -0.40
C LEU A 11 6.57 4.69 1.02
N SER A 12 5.70 4.11 1.85
CA SER A 12 5.49 4.55 3.24
C SER A 12 6.75 4.38 4.12
N ALA A 13 7.71 3.57 3.68
CA ALA A 13 9.04 3.40 4.29
C ALA A 13 10.06 4.52 3.95
N PHE A 14 9.72 5.43 3.04
CA PHE A 14 10.68 6.43 2.54
C PHE A 14 11.06 7.46 3.60
N GLY A 15 12.32 7.46 4.04
CA GLY A 15 12.86 8.42 5.01
C GLY A 15 13.13 7.84 6.41
N ILE A 16 12.74 6.60 6.67
CA ILE A 16 13.16 5.79 7.83
C ILE A 16 14.20 4.75 7.34
N GLU A 17 14.84 3.98 8.24
CA GLU A 17 15.86 2.96 7.93
C GLU A 17 15.46 1.87 6.91
N ARG A 18 14.22 1.87 6.39
CA ARG A 18 13.67 0.84 5.49
C ARG A 18 13.71 1.31 4.03
N ARG A 19 14.08 0.40 3.13
CA ARG A 19 14.17 0.67 1.68
C ARG A 19 12.78 0.51 1.05
N PRO A 20 12.39 1.39 0.10
CA PRO A 20 11.17 1.20 -0.68
C PRO A 20 11.16 -0.14 -1.42
N MET A 21 10.01 -0.81 -1.41
CA MET A 21 9.84 -2.13 -2.01
C MET A 21 8.95 -2.06 -3.25
N LEU A 22 9.33 -2.80 -4.28
CA LEU A 22 8.62 -3.00 -5.54
C LEU A 22 8.15 -4.45 -5.62
N ALA A 23 6.88 -4.62 -5.96
CA ALA A 23 6.28 -5.88 -6.35
C ALA A 23 5.79 -5.79 -7.80
N LEU A 24 6.12 -6.81 -8.60
CA LEU A 24 5.62 -6.97 -9.97
C LEU A 24 4.70 -8.18 -10.00
N ALA A 25 3.40 -7.94 -10.15
CA ALA A 25 2.40 -8.99 -10.24
C ALA A 25 2.08 -9.32 -11.69
N LYS A 26 2.00 -10.60 -12.02
CA LYS A 26 1.70 -11.09 -13.37
C LYS A 26 0.77 -12.30 -13.30
N GLU A 27 -0.27 -12.29 -14.11
CA GLU A 27 -1.16 -13.44 -14.28
C GLU A 27 -0.48 -14.51 -15.16
N GLU A 28 -0.33 -15.72 -14.63
CA GLU A 28 0.28 -16.85 -15.34
C GLU A 28 -0.79 -17.75 -16.02
N GLY A 29 -2.03 -17.76 -15.52
CA GLY A 29 -3.15 -18.54 -16.02
C GLY A 29 -3.98 -19.15 -14.88
N GLU A 30 -5.23 -19.55 -15.15
CA GLU A 30 -6.09 -20.30 -14.20
C GLU A 30 -6.23 -19.67 -12.78
N GLY A 31 -6.14 -18.33 -12.67
CA GLY A 31 -6.23 -17.64 -11.38
C GLY A 31 -4.92 -17.64 -10.57
N VAL A 32 -3.82 -18.13 -11.14
CA VAL A 32 -2.48 -18.08 -10.56
C VAL A 32 -1.79 -16.76 -10.91
N VAL A 33 -1.26 -16.09 -9.88
CA VAL A 33 -0.47 -14.87 -10.01
C VAL A 33 0.94 -15.15 -9.52
N SER A 34 1.93 -14.79 -10.33
CA SER A 34 3.31 -14.67 -9.87
C SER A 34 3.58 -13.24 -9.40
N VAL A 35 4.26 -13.09 -8.27
CA VAL A 35 4.71 -11.79 -7.76
C VAL A 35 6.21 -11.79 -7.54
N ARG A 36 6.93 -10.93 -8.26
CA ARG A 36 8.37 -10.70 -8.07
C ARG A 36 8.61 -9.50 -7.17
N LEU A 37 9.32 -9.70 -6.07
CA LEU A 37 9.71 -8.64 -5.13
C LEU A 37 11.14 -8.14 -5.35
N GLY A 38 11.38 -6.86 -5.10
CA GLY A 38 12.71 -6.26 -5.11
C GLY A 38 12.69 -4.82 -4.60
N PRO A 39 13.85 -4.18 -4.40
CA PRO A 39 13.91 -2.79 -4.00
C PRO A 39 13.54 -1.89 -5.18
N MET A 40 12.81 -0.81 -4.90
CA MET A 40 12.65 0.28 -5.85
C MET A 40 13.82 1.26 -5.69
N ALA A 41 14.97 0.90 -6.27
CA ALA A 41 16.26 1.51 -5.97
C ALA A 41 16.32 3.04 -6.20
N SER A 42 15.58 3.57 -7.19
CA SER A 42 15.45 5.01 -7.44
C SER A 42 14.94 5.80 -6.24
N PHE A 43 14.08 5.17 -5.42
CA PHE A 43 13.56 5.75 -4.19
C PHE A 43 14.42 5.39 -2.95
N GLY A 44 15.46 4.56 -3.07
CA GLY A 44 16.30 4.16 -1.93
C GLY A 44 17.39 5.15 -1.52
N GLY A 45 17.60 6.22 -2.31
CA GLY A 45 18.69 7.18 -2.08
C GLY A 45 18.41 8.18 -0.96
N LYS A 46 19.45 8.56 -0.20
CA LYS A 46 19.36 9.70 0.73
C LYS A 46 19.12 10.98 -0.07
N ILE A 47 18.09 11.72 0.28
CA ILE A 47 17.77 13.04 -0.31
C ILE A 47 18.19 14.14 0.66
N LYS A 48 18.84 15.17 0.13
CA LYS A 48 19.21 16.38 0.86
C LYS A 48 18.26 17.52 0.50
N LEU A 49 18.12 18.48 1.42
CA LEU A 49 17.31 19.69 1.21
C LEU A 49 17.77 20.53 0.00
N MET A 50 19.03 20.40 -0.39
CA MET A 50 19.64 21.15 -1.51
C MET A 50 19.71 20.33 -2.81
N ASP A 51 19.16 19.11 -2.85
CA ASP A 51 19.18 18.30 -4.08
C ASP A 51 18.26 18.95 -5.15
N PRO A 52 18.73 19.10 -6.41
CA PRO A 52 17.89 19.61 -7.49
C PRO A 52 16.71 18.66 -7.78
N LEU A 53 15.50 19.22 -7.87
CA LEU A 53 14.30 18.44 -8.17
C LEU A 53 14.36 17.76 -9.55
N ASP A 54 14.93 18.43 -10.55
CA ASP A 54 14.95 17.90 -11.91
C ASP A 54 15.81 16.63 -12.03
N ASP A 55 16.97 16.59 -11.37
CA ASP A 55 17.84 15.41 -11.33
C ASP A 55 17.20 14.26 -10.54
N LEU A 56 16.57 14.59 -9.40
CA LEU A 56 15.85 13.62 -8.59
C LEU A 56 14.69 12.99 -9.38
N PHE A 57 13.85 13.83 -9.98
CA PHE A 57 12.65 13.40 -10.71
C PHE A 57 12.97 12.78 -12.06
N ALA A 58 14.06 13.16 -12.74
CA ALA A 58 14.51 12.45 -13.94
C ALA A 58 14.79 10.98 -13.63
N ARG A 59 15.50 10.70 -12.52
CA ARG A 59 15.78 9.32 -12.07
C ARG A 59 14.50 8.57 -11.71
N TRP A 60 13.61 9.21 -10.93
CA TRP A 60 12.35 8.58 -10.53
C TRP A 60 11.43 8.30 -11.72
N ARG A 61 11.27 9.25 -12.64
CA ARG A 61 10.42 9.08 -13.83
C ARG A 61 10.90 7.94 -14.72
N LYS A 62 12.21 7.84 -14.96
CA LYS A 62 12.78 6.80 -15.82
C LYS A 62 12.35 5.41 -15.34
N ASP A 63 12.58 5.10 -14.07
CA ASP A 63 12.27 3.78 -13.52
C ASP A 63 10.75 3.54 -13.50
N LEU A 64 9.94 4.55 -13.18
CA LEU A 64 8.48 4.43 -13.20
C LEU A 64 7.91 4.18 -14.61
N LEU A 65 8.53 4.70 -15.67
CA LEU A 65 8.09 4.48 -17.06
C LEU A 65 8.29 3.03 -17.52
N GLU A 66 9.24 2.31 -16.92
CA GLU A 66 9.56 0.92 -17.26
C GLU A 66 8.62 -0.09 -16.55
N LEU A 67 7.79 0.36 -15.60
CA LEU A 67 6.90 -0.49 -14.83
C LEU A 67 5.57 -0.77 -15.56
N PRO A 68 5.00 -1.99 -15.42
CA PRO A 68 3.69 -2.31 -15.93
C PRO A 68 2.60 -1.45 -15.25
N ARG A 69 1.56 -1.12 -16.02
CA ARG A 69 0.44 -0.27 -15.59
C ARG A 69 -0.81 -1.10 -15.30
N PRO A 70 -1.63 -0.72 -14.30
CA PRO A 70 -1.46 0.43 -13.41
C PRO A 70 -0.36 0.20 -12.35
N ILE A 71 0.14 1.29 -11.77
CA ILE A 71 1.07 1.24 -10.62
C ILE A 71 0.30 1.62 -9.35
N ALA A 72 0.23 0.72 -8.38
CA ALA A 72 -0.26 1.03 -7.05
C ALA A 72 0.85 1.54 -6.15
N VAL A 73 0.54 2.54 -5.33
CA VAL A 73 1.43 3.05 -4.28
C VAL A 73 0.68 3.11 -2.96
N ASP A 74 1.38 2.89 -1.84
CA ASP A 74 0.81 2.96 -0.49
C ASP A 74 0.91 4.34 0.18
N VAL A 75 1.14 5.36 -0.63
CA VAL A 75 1.18 6.75 -0.20
C VAL A 75 0.04 7.54 -0.82
N PRO A 76 -0.40 8.61 -0.16
CA PRO A 76 -1.45 9.49 -0.68
C PRO A 76 -1.13 9.99 -2.10
N LEU A 77 -2.06 9.76 -3.04
CA LEU A 77 -2.02 10.42 -4.35
C LEU A 77 -2.80 11.73 -4.32
N ASP A 78 -3.84 11.78 -3.48
CA ASP A 78 -4.67 12.95 -3.28
C ASP A 78 -4.66 13.36 -1.81
N LEU A 79 -4.33 14.63 -1.57
CA LEU A 79 -4.36 15.23 -0.23
C LEU A 79 -5.73 15.84 0.08
N GLN A 80 -6.76 15.61 -0.75
CA GLN A 80 -8.11 16.11 -0.54
C GLN A 80 -8.55 15.93 0.92
N GLY A 81 -8.97 17.04 1.54
CA GLY A 81 -9.39 17.07 2.93
C GLY A 81 -8.27 17.27 3.96
N LEU A 82 -6.99 17.10 3.60
CA LEU A 82 -5.88 17.32 4.52
C LEU A 82 -5.71 18.81 4.83
N GLY A 83 -5.85 19.17 6.09
CA GLY A 83 -5.76 20.56 6.53
C GLY A 83 -6.86 21.45 5.94
N ALA A 84 -7.97 20.86 5.46
CA ALA A 84 -9.12 21.61 4.98
C ALA A 84 -9.62 22.49 6.13
N ARG A 85 -9.37 23.80 5.99
CA ARG A 85 -9.55 24.86 6.99
C ARG A 85 -11.04 25.22 7.19
N GLY A 86 -11.87 24.23 7.46
CA GLY A 86 -13.21 24.41 8.01
C GLY A 86 -13.19 24.36 9.54
N GLU A 87 -14.37 24.32 10.17
CA GLU A 87 -14.52 24.06 11.61
C GLU A 87 -14.14 22.60 11.92
N SER A 88 -12.84 22.32 12.01
CA SER A 88 -12.35 21.05 12.57
C SER A 88 -12.88 20.91 14.00
N ARG A 89 -13.62 19.84 14.26
CA ARG A 89 -14.17 19.50 15.58
C ARG A 89 -13.14 18.76 16.42
N PHE A 90 -12.19 18.07 15.79
CA PHE A 90 -11.22 17.22 16.48
C PHE A 90 -9.77 17.49 16.02
N ILE A 91 -8.80 17.31 16.92
CA ILE A 91 -7.37 17.56 16.65
C ILE A 91 -6.83 16.71 15.49
N TRP A 92 -7.31 15.47 15.35
CA TRP A 92 -6.85 14.58 14.29
C TRP A 92 -7.17 15.12 12.89
N GLU A 93 -8.29 15.85 12.72
CA GLU A 93 -8.70 16.46 11.44
C GLU A 93 -7.70 17.52 10.96
N LEU A 94 -6.86 18.04 11.86
CA LEU A 94 -5.79 18.99 11.52
C LEU A 94 -4.56 18.30 10.91
N THR A 95 -4.43 16.99 11.06
CA THR A 95 -3.18 16.26 10.78
C THR A 95 -3.36 15.03 9.87
N HIS A 96 -4.54 14.43 9.82
CA HIS A 96 -4.82 13.20 9.06
C HIS A 96 -5.94 13.43 8.05
N ARG A 97 -5.88 12.73 6.90
CA ARG A 97 -7.09 12.56 6.08
C ARG A 97 -8.04 11.61 6.80
N PRO A 98 -9.35 11.65 6.50
CA PRO A 98 -10.33 10.70 7.03
C PRO A 98 -9.90 9.24 6.88
N MET A 99 -9.35 8.89 5.72
CA MET A 99 -8.85 7.54 5.45
C MET A 99 -7.65 7.16 6.34
N ASP A 100 -6.71 8.07 6.55
CA ASP A 100 -5.52 7.79 7.36
C ASP A 100 -5.93 7.54 8.82
N PHE A 101 -6.86 8.37 9.32
CA PHE A 101 -7.41 8.20 10.67
C PHE A 101 -8.23 6.91 10.81
N ALA A 102 -9.10 6.58 9.84
CA ALA A 102 -9.93 5.38 9.89
C ALA A 102 -9.12 4.08 9.96
N PHE A 103 -7.97 4.04 9.29
CA PHE A 103 -7.15 2.84 9.15
C PHE A 103 -5.82 2.87 9.93
N TYR A 104 -5.63 3.83 10.85
CA TYR A 104 -4.38 4.00 11.60
C TYR A 104 -3.13 4.13 10.71
N GLN A 105 -3.25 4.81 9.58
CA GLN A 105 -2.10 5.15 8.74
C GLN A 105 -1.40 6.39 9.29
N ASP A 106 -0.12 6.52 8.95
CA ASP A 106 0.64 7.72 9.26
C ASP A 106 0.02 8.95 8.58
N ALA A 107 0.06 10.09 9.26
CA ALA A 107 -0.36 11.34 8.66
C ALA A 107 0.49 11.66 7.41
N PRO A 108 -0.10 12.13 6.30
CA PRO A 108 0.59 12.33 5.03
C PRO A 108 1.83 13.24 5.06
N LEU A 109 1.96 14.08 6.10
CA LEU A 109 2.97 15.14 6.23
C LEU A 109 3.91 14.96 7.45
N THR A 110 4.06 13.75 7.98
CA THR A 110 4.81 13.49 9.23
C THR A 110 6.34 13.62 9.16
N ASP A 111 6.94 13.69 7.97
CA ASP A 111 8.40 13.79 7.80
C ASP A 111 8.91 15.25 7.60
N ARG A 112 10.07 15.57 8.22
CA ARG A 112 10.66 16.92 8.33
C ARG A 112 11.30 17.44 7.04
N ILE A 113 11.69 16.58 6.11
CA ILE A 113 12.36 16.97 4.84
C ILE A 113 11.34 17.12 3.68
N GLY A 114 10.10 17.49 4.02
CA GLY A 114 9.00 17.58 3.07
C GLY A 114 8.54 16.17 2.72
N ALA A 115 7.48 15.74 3.40
CA ALA A 115 6.96 14.39 3.33
C ALA A 115 6.98 13.80 1.92
N PHE A 116 7.36 12.53 1.81
CA PHE A 116 7.47 11.82 0.53
C PHE A 116 6.24 12.05 -0.36
N THR A 117 5.05 12.00 0.23
CA THR A 117 3.77 12.37 -0.37
C THR A 117 3.83 13.66 -1.19
N VAL A 118 4.37 14.75 -0.63
CA VAL A 118 4.46 16.06 -1.31
C VAL A 118 5.39 15.99 -2.52
N ARG A 119 6.55 15.36 -2.36
CA ARG A 119 7.50 15.19 -3.47
C ARG A 119 6.95 14.30 -4.57
N PHE A 120 6.21 13.25 -4.20
CA PHE A 120 5.58 12.34 -5.14
C PHE A 120 4.45 13.04 -5.91
N GLN A 121 3.64 13.87 -5.24
CA GLN A 121 2.65 14.70 -5.91
C GLN A 121 3.27 15.71 -6.87
N GLU A 122 4.37 16.37 -6.46
CA GLU A 122 5.10 17.28 -7.35
C GLU A 122 5.68 16.54 -8.57
N LEU A 123 6.25 15.35 -8.35
CA LEU A 123 6.69 14.46 -9.44
C LEU A 123 5.55 14.18 -10.42
N LEU A 124 4.37 13.81 -9.92
CA LEU A 124 3.20 13.53 -10.75
C LEU A 124 2.78 14.78 -11.53
N GLY A 125 2.70 15.95 -10.89
CA GLY A 125 2.34 17.22 -11.52
C GLY A 125 3.33 17.69 -12.60
N ARG A 126 4.59 17.26 -12.54
CA ARG A 126 5.63 17.51 -13.56
C ARG A 126 5.80 16.38 -14.57
N SER A 127 4.88 15.42 -14.60
CA SER A 127 4.96 14.24 -15.45
C SER A 127 3.68 14.07 -16.28
N GLN A 128 3.71 13.10 -17.19
CA GLN A 128 2.53 12.69 -17.97
C GLN A 128 1.65 11.67 -17.23
N PHE A 129 1.99 11.33 -15.98
CA PHE A 129 1.25 10.33 -15.21
C PHE A 129 -0.06 10.90 -14.67
N THR A 130 -1.14 10.14 -14.83
CA THR A 130 -2.49 10.51 -14.42
C THR A 130 -2.93 9.66 -13.22
N PRO A 131 -3.20 10.25 -12.04
CA PRO A 131 -3.82 9.55 -10.92
C PRO A 131 -5.17 8.94 -11.29
N GLY A 132 -5.47 7.76 -10.75
CA GLY A 132 -6.65 6.95 -11.08
C GLY A 132 -6.54 6.15 -12.39
N LYS A 133 -5.52 6.43 -13.22
CA LYS A 133 -5.27 5.72 -14.49
C LYS A 133 -3.89 5.05 -14.52
N ASP A 134 -2.83 5.85 -14.42
CA ASP A 134 -1.45 5.37 -14.44
C ASP A 134 -0.98 4.96 -13.05
N PHE A 135 -1.49 5.66 -12.03
CA PHE A 135 -1.25 5.40 -10.61
C PHE A 135 -2.55 5.26 -9.85
N ILE A 136 -2.59 4.34 -8.90
CA ILE A 136 -3.67 4.23 -7.90
C ILE A 136 -3.08 4.24 -6.49
N GLU A 137 -3.82 4.82 -5.55
CA GLU A 137 -3.51 4.77 -4.13
C GLU A 137 -4.10 3.49 -3.55
N VAL A 138 -3.31 2.76 -2.77
CA VAL A 138 -3.79 1.57 -2.06
C VAL A 138 -3.46 1.74 -0.59
N SER A 139 -4.42 1.43 0.29
CA SER A 139 -4.13 1.29 1.71
C SER A 139 -4.02 -0.20 2.03
N PRO A 140 -2.80 -0.74 2.25
CA PRO A 140 -2.64 -2.13 2.64
C PRO A 140 -3.43 -2.46 3.92
N LEU A 141 -3.44 -1.55 4.90
CA LEU A 141 -4.23 -1.69 6.12
C LEU A 141 -5.74 -1.78 5.84
N ALA A 142 -6.27 -0.96 4.92
CA ALA A 142 -7.66 -1.08 4.50
C ALA A 142 -7.94 -2.44 3.84
N CYS A 143 -7.04 -2.93 2.97
CA CYS A 143 -7.20 -4.24 2.33
C CYS A 143 -7.30 -5.36 3.37
N THR A 144 -6.49 -5.31 4.43
CA THR A 144 -6.56 -6.33 5.49
C THR A 144 -7.91 -6.37 6.21
N GLU A 145 -8.60 -5.24 6.34
CA GLU A 145 -9.97 -5.20 6.90
C GLU A 145 -10.96 -5.94 5.99
N PHE A 146 -10.86 -5.73 4.68
CA PHE A 146 -11.73 -6.40 3.71
C PHE A 146 -11.44 -7.92 3.61
N PHE A 147 -10.29 -8.36 4.12
CA PHE A 147 -9.97 -9.77 4.30
C PHE A 147 -10.48 -10.35 5.64
N ASP A 148 -11.22 -9.58 6.44
CA ASP A 148 -11.64 -9.89 7.82
C ASP A 148 -10.46 -10.25 8.75
N PHE A 149 -9.27 -9.72 8.44
CA PHE A 149 -8.10 -9.92 9.28
C PHE A 149 -8.18 -9.03 10.52
N ARG A 150 -8.18 -9.65 11.70
CA ARG A 150 -8.13 -8.95 13.00
C ARG A 150 -6.73 -9.01 13.58
N GLY A 151 -6.00 -7.91 13.50
CA GLY A 151 -4.68 -7.76 14.11
C GLY A 151 -3.90 -6.55 13.60
N ILE A 152 -2.77 -6.26 14.22
CA ILE A 152 -1.82 -5.24 13.76
C ILE A 152 -0.60 -5.97 13.22
N TYR A 153 -0.49 -6.09 11.89
CA TYR A 153 0.63 -6.76 11.24
C TYR A 153 1.84 -5.83 11.01
N LYS A 154 1.63 -4.51 11.06
CA LYS A 154 2.68 -3.52 10.79
C LYS A 154 3.85 -3.68 11.75
N GLY A 155 5.06 -3.70 11.18
CA GLY A 155 6.29 -3.99 11.93
C GLY A 155 6.59 -5.48 12.09
N GLY A 156 5.63 -6.35 11.76
CA GLY A 156 5.77 -7.80 11.88
C GLY A 156 6.63 -8.43 10.78
N ARG A 157 7.17 -9.61 11.10
CA ARG A 157 7.99 -10.46 10.22
C ARG A 157 7.60 -11.92 10.34
N ALA A 158 7.70 -12.64 9.23
CA ALA A 158 7.46 -14.07 9.19
C ALA A 158 8.45 -14.75 8.24
N HIS A 159 8.73 -16.01 8.52
CA HIS A 159 9.51 -16.88 7.66
C HIS A 159 8.70 -18.10 7.23
N GLN A 160 8.84 -18.51 5.98
CA GLN A 160 8.25 -19.72 5.46
C GLN A 160 9.24 -20.88 5.61
N GLY A 161 8.81 -21.91 6.35
CA GLY A 161 9.58 -23.13 6.54
C GLY A 161 9.44 -24.10 5.37
N LYS A 162 10.24 -25.18 5.41
CA LYS A 162 10.14 -26.30 4.47
C LYS A 162 8.72 -26.88 4.50
N GLY A 163 8.03 -26.89 3.37
CA GLY A 163 6.63 -27.34 3.25
C GLY A 163 5.59 -26.22 3.19
N GLY A 164 6.01 -24.95 3.12
CA GLY A 164 5.10 -23.82 2.87
C GLY A 164 4.44 -23.22 4.13
N THR A 165 4.74 -23.76 5.31
CA THR A 165 4.17 -23.26 6.57
C THR A 165 4.88 -21.98 7.04
N TRP A 166 4.12 -20.91 7.24
CA TRP A 166 4.62 -19.67 7.84
C TRP A 166 4.80 -19.79 9.35
N LYS A 167 5.84 -19.14 9.86
CA LYS A 167 6.15 -18.99 11.28
C LYS A 167 6.56 -17.55 11.57
N ALA A 168 6.25 -17.08 12.76
CA ALA A 168 6.70 -15.78 13.26
C ALA A 168 8.23 -15.75 13.36
N ASP A 169 8.85 -14.62 13.00
CA ASP A 169 10.30 -14.42 13.21
C ASP A 169 10.61 -14.43 14.72
N ASP A 170 9.81 -13.72 15.53
CA ASP A 170 9.78 -13.82 16.98
C ASP A 170 8.36 -14.14 17.50
N SER A 171 8.20 -15.34 18.07
CA SER A 171 6.93 -15.80 18.66
C SER A 171 6.53 -15.08 19.96
N THR A 172 7.31 -14.15 20.47
CA THR A 172 6.94 -13.29 21.59
C THR A 172 6.38 -11.94 21.11
N VAL A 173 6.70 -11.55 19.87
CA VAL A 173 6.24 -10.31 19.24
C VAL A 173 4.84 -10.50 18.66
N SER A 174 3.88 -9.70 19.13
CA SER A 174 2.47 -9.78 18.69
C SER A 174 2.30 -9.47 17.20
N ALA A 175 3.09 -8.53 16.66
CA ALA A 175 3.07 -8.16 15.25
C ALA A 175 3.54 -9.31 14.34
N ASP A 176 4.55 -10.08 14.74
CA ASP A 176 5.05 -11.23 13.97
C ASP A 176 4.01 -12.37 13.93
N LYS A 177 3.32 -12.62 15.05
CA LYS A 177 2.19 -13.56 15.10
C LYS A 177 1.06 -13.13 14.17
N ALA A 178 0.68 -11.85 14.26
CA ALA A 178 -0.35 -11.26 13.41
C ALA A 178 0.05 -11.36 11.92
N PHE A 179 1.30 -11.05 11.60
CA PHE A 179 1.82 -11.12 10.24
C PHE A 179 1.90 -12.55 9.69
N THR A 180 2.28 -13.52 10.53
CA THR A 180 2.25 -14.94 10.17
C THR A 180 0.84 -15.39 9.81
N LYS A 181 -0.15 -15.01 10.62
CA LYS A 181 -1.55 -15.35 10.40
C LYS A 181 -2.08 -14.77 9.07
N ILE A 182 -1.83 -13.49 8.80
CA ILE A 182 -2.29 -12.88 7.54
C ILE A 182 -1.60 -13.48 6.31
N ALA A 183 -0.31 -13.81 6.39
CA ALA A 183 0.39 -14.50 5.30
C ALA A 183 -0.22 -15.88 5.01
N GLN A 184 -0.61 -16.63 6.06
CA GLN A 184 -1.29 -17.92 5.91
C GLN A 184 -2.70 -17.77 5.31
N GLU A 185 -3.51 -16.86 5.86
CA GLU A 185 -4.90 -16.65 5.43
C GLU A 185 -4.99 -16.17 3.98
N LEU A 186 -4.03 -15.38 3.52
CA LEU A 186 -3.96 -14.91 2.14
C LEU A 186 -3.30 -15.89 1.17
N GLY A 187 -2.94 -17.09 1.65
CA GLY A 187 -2.34 -18.13 0.81
C GLY A 187 -1.02 -17.70 0.16
N ILE A 188 -0.33 -16.73 0.76
CA ILE A 188 0.96 -16.24 0.30
C ILE A 188 1.94 -17.40 0.36
N ASN A 189 2.51 -17.80 -0.77
CA ASN A 189 3.46 -18.91 -0.81
C ASN A 189 4.74 -18.47 -1.53
N ILE A 190 5.91 -18.65 -0.91
CA ILE A 190 7.19 -18.34 -1.52
C ILE A 190 7.76 -19.56 -2.24
N GLU A 191 7.92 -19.46 -3.55
CA GLU A 191 8.71 -20.43 -4.32
C GLU A 191 10.18 -19.99 -4.39
N ASN A 192 11.11 -20.96 -4.23
CA ASN A 192 12.57 -20.82 -4.41
C ASN A 192 13.38 -20.00 -3.38
N THR A 193 13.17 -20.19 -2.07
CA THR A 193 14.11 -19.64 -1.08
C THR A 193 14.51 -20.66 -0.02
N ALA A 194 15.81 -20.79 0.20
CA ALA A 194 16.39 -21.62 1.27
C ALA A 194 15.91 -21.20 2.68
N GLU A 195 15.48 -19.94 2.84
CA GLU A 195 14.67 -19.42 3.93
C GLU A 195 13.84 -18.24 3.40
N GLY A 196 12.52 -18.36 3.28
CA GLY A 196 11.66 -17.30 2.73
C GLY A 196 11.22 -16.33 3.79
N LYS A 197 11.85 -15.16 3.90
CA LYS A 197 11.44 -14.12 4.87
C LYS A 197 10.61 -13.04 4.19
N LEU A 198 9.53 -12.62 4.86
CA LEU A 198 8.76 -11.43 4.51
C LEU A 198 8.62 -10.56 5.75
N ASP A 199 8.66 -9.26 5.53
CA ASP A 199 8.20 -8.29 6.51
C ASP A 199 6.92 -7.58 6.05
N SER A 200 6.33 -6.81 6.98
CA SER A 200 5.14 -6.01 6.69
C SER A 200 5.29 -5.08 5.48
N GLY A 201 6.51 -4.61 5.18
CA GLY A 201 6.75 -3.71 4.06
C GLY A 201 6.79 -4.43 2.71
N ASP A 202 7.35 -5.65 2.68
CA ASP A 202 7.23 -6.54 1.51
C ASP A 202 5.75 -6.81 1.20
N PHE A 203 4.98 -7.16 2.22
CA PHE A 203 3.55 -7.42 2.09
C PHE A 203 2.77 -6.22 1.56
N ASP A 204 3.05 -5.01 2.03
CA ASP A 204 2.42 -3.80 1.52
C ASP A 204 2.63 -3.64 0.00
N ALA A 205 3.85 -3.87 -0.48
CA ALA A 205 4.16 -3.82 -1.90
C ALA A 205 3.39 -4.90 -2.68
N VAL A 206 3.31 -6.14 -2.15
CA VAL A 206 2.52 -7.23 -2.73
C VAL A 206 1.04 -6.84 -2.84
N ILE A 207 0.43 -6.35 -1.77
CA ILE A 207 -0.98 -5.96 -1.76
C ILE A 207 -1.24 -4.83 -2.73
N CYS A 208 -0.36 -3.84 -2.82
CA CYS A 208 -0.42 -2.81 -3.86
C CYS A 208 -0.46 -3.46 -5.25
N ALA A 209 0.48 -4.35 -5.57
CA ALA A 209 0.58 -4.97 -6.89
C ALA A 209 -0.64 -5.84 -7.23
N LEU A 210 -1.15 -6.60 -6.26
CA LEU A 210 -2.34 -7.43 -6.43
C LEU A 210 -3.60 -6.57 -6.65
N THR A 211 -3.71 -5.44 -5.94
CA THR A 211 -4.82 -4.49 -6.14
C THR A 211 -4.76 -3.86 -7.53
N ALA A 212 -3.57 -3.44 -7.97
CA ALA A 212 -3.37 -2.92 -9.32
C ALA A 212 -3.67 -3.96 -10.41
N LEU A 213 -3.27 -5.22 -10.20
CA LEU A 213 -3.56 -6.32 -11.12
C LEU A 213 -5.06 -6.63 -11.18
N ALA A 214 -5.76 -6.60 -10.04
CA ALA A 214 -7.21 -6.76 -9.98
C ALA A 214 -7.90 -5.68 -10.84
N LEU A 215 -7.49 -4.42 -10.69
CA LEU A 215 -7.99 -3.32 -11.50
C LEU A 215 -7.72 -3.53 -13.00
N ALA A 216 -6.50 -3.92 -13.37
CA ALA A 216 -6.13 -4.19 -14.77
C ALA A 216 -6.99 -5.29 -15.42
N LYS A 217 -7.48 -6.23 -14.62
CA LYS A 217 -8.35 -7.33 -15.05
C LYS A 217 -9.84 -7.00 -15.04
N GLY A 218 -10.23 -5.82 -14.56
CA GLY A 218 -11.63 -5.50 -14.30
C GLY A 218 -12.25 -6.32 -13.17
N VAL A 219 -11.42 -6.85 -12.26
CA VAL A 219 -11.89 -7.46 -11.01
C VAL A 219 -12.29 -6.34 -10.05
N HIS A 220 -13.38 -6.54 -9.32
CA HIS A 220 -13.90 -5.54 -8.38
C HIS A 220 -12.87 -5.17 -7.32
N THR A 221 -12.72 -3.87 -7.08
CA THR A 221 -11.95 -3.28 -5.98
C THR A 221 -12.85 -2.30 -5.23
N VAL A 222 -12.65 -2.18 -3.92
CA VAL A 222 -13.44 -1.25 -3.09
C VAL A 222 -12.95 0.18 -3.34
N THR A 223 -13.85 1.07 -3.70
CA THR A 223 -13.53 2.48 -4.00
C THR A 223 -14.76 3.38 -3.78
N GLY A 224 -14.59 4.69 -3.91
CA GLY A 224 -15.66 5.68 -3.91
C GLY A 224 -16.62 5.52 -2.72
N GLY A 225 -17.92 5.36 -3.00
CA GLY A 225 -18.98 5.24 -2.00
C GLY A 225 -18.83 4.06 -1.05
N GLU A 226 -18.35 2.91 -1.53
CA GLU A 226 -18.13 1.73 -0.67
C GLU A 226 -17.03 2.03 0.35
N LEU A 227 -15.92 2.61 -0.11
CA LEU A 227 -14.80 2.96 0.76
C LEU A 227 -15.16 4.09 1.74
N LYS A 228 -15.97 5.07 1.28
CA LYS A 228 -16.52 6.14 2.12
C LYS A 228 -17.30 5.59 3.32
N ASN A 229 -18.18 4.62 3.09
CA ASN A 229 -18.98 4.03 4.16
C ASN A 229 -18.10 3.37 5.23
N VAL A 230 -17.09 2.60 4.81
CA VAL A 230 -16.16 1.95 5.73
C VAL A 230 -15.32 2.98 6.51
N ILE A 231 -14.86 4.05 5.84
CA ILE A 231 -14.15 5.15 6.52
C ILE A 231 -15.01 5.78 7.60
N ALA A 232 -16.29 6.06 7.31
CA ALA A 232 -17.22 6.63 8.26
C ALA A 232 -17.46 5.70 9.46
N GLU A 233 -17.78 4.43 9.21
CA GLU A 233 -18.00 3.42 10.26
C GLU A 233 -16.77 3.23 11.17
N ARG A 234 -15.57 3.18 10.60
CA ARG A 234 -14.33 3.03 11.39
C ARG A 234 -13.99 4.28 12.19
N THR A 235 -14.16 5.47 11.59
CA THR A 235 -13.97 6.73 12.28
C THR A 235 -14.93 6.83 13.46
N ALA A 236 -16.21 6.52 13.25
CA ALA A 236 -17.24 6.49 14.27
C ALA A 236 -16.91 5.52 15.40
N ARG A 237 -16.51 4.29 15.08
CA ARG A 237 -16.06 3.29 16.06
C ARG A 237 -14.86 3.78 16.88
N ARG A 238 -13.87 4.39 16.22
CA ARG A 238 -12.67 4.94 16.87
C ARG A 238 -13.02 6.10 17.81
N MET A 239 -14.01 6.90 17.44
CA MET A 239 -14.49 8.05 18.22
C MET A 239 -15.58 7.70 19.24
N LYS A 240 -16.12 6.47 19.21
CA LYS A 240 -17.30 6.03 19.98
C LYS A 240 -18.52 6.93 19.73
N MET A 241 -18.79 7.17 18.45
CA MET A 241 -19.84 8.05 17.93
C MET A 241 -20.65 7.32 16.85
N GLU A 242 -21.73 7.93 16.39
CA GLU A 242 -22.57 7.34 15.33
C GLU A 242 -22.01 7.62 13.92
N PRO A 243 -22.08 6.69 12.96
CA PRO A 243 -21.56 6.87 11.59
C PRO A 243 -22.15 8.07 10.84
N GLU A 244 -23.40 8.43 11.10
CA GLU A 244 -24.09 9.54 10.46
C GLU A 244 -23.42 10.89 10.75
N GLU A 245 -22.74 11.01 11.89
CA GLU A 245 -21.93 12.21 12.24
C GLU A 245 -20.72 12.38 11.30
N PHE A 246 -20.41 11.37 10.50
CA PHE A 246 -19.28 11.33 9.55
C PHE A 246 -19.72 11.17 8.09
N ASN A 247 -21.00 11.40 7.77
CA ASN A 247 -21.53 11.29 6.39
C ASN A 247 -20.86 12.24 5.36
N ARG A 248 -20.18 13.29 5.85
CA ARG A 248 -19.40 14.26 5.06
C ARG A 248 -18.01 13.76 4.65
N LEU A 249 -17.52 12.66 5.23
CA LEU A 249 -16.22 12.12 4.87
C LEU A 249 -16.28 11.58 3.44
N GLU A 250 -15.27 11.88 2.62
CA GLU A 250 -15.15 11.37 1.26
C GLU A 250 -13.95 10.44 1.16
N ALA A 251 -14.06 9.41 0.33
CA ALA A 251 -12.91 8.58 -0.03
C ALA A 251 -12.05 9.30 -1.08
N PRO A 252 -10.71 9.21 -1.03
CA PRO A 252 -9.85 9.79 -2.06
C PRO A 252 -10.15 9.18 -3.44
N ARG A 253 -10.21 10.02 -4.48
CA ARG A 253 -10.71 9.63 -5.82
C ARG A 253 -9.91 8.51 -6.49
N ALA A 254 -8.61 8.47 -6.26
CA ALA A 254 -7.71 7.48 -6.84
C ALA A 254 -7.44 6.29 -5.91
N CYS A 255 -8.17 6.18 -4.79
CA CYS A 255 -7.91 5.15 -3.79
C CYS A 255 -8.75 3.89 -4.02
N HIS A 256 -8.07 2.75 -3.89
CA HIS A 256 -8.61 1.42 -4.05
C HIS A 256 -8.18 0.53 -2.87
N ALA A 257 -9.06 -0.37 -2.46
CA ALA A 257 -8.71 -1.49 -1.59
C ALA A 257 -9.11 -2.81 -2.25
N LEU A 258 -8.32 -3.85 -2.01
CA LEU A 258 -8.65 -5.19 -2.47
C LEU A 258 -9.74 -5.77 -1.56
N ALA A 259 -10.89 -6.10 -2.14
CA ALA A 259 -12.10 -6.47 -1.40
C ALA A 259 -12.07 -7.91 -0.85
N GLN A 260 -11.47 -8.84 -1.59
CA GLN A 260 -11.29 -10.25 -1.20
C GLN A 260 -10.05 -10.78 -1.93
N PRO A 261 -9.32 -11.76 -1.37
CA PRO A 261 -8.31 -12.46 -2.13
C PRO A 261 -9.01 -13.36 -3.17
N TYR A 262 -9.25 -12.84 -4.38
CA TYR A 262 -9.76 -13.63 -5.51
C TYR A 262 -8.73 -14.64 -6.07
N TRP A 263 -7.60 -14.83 -5.38
CA TRP A 263 -6.39 -15.38 -5.97
C TRP A 263 -5.70 -16.32 -4.99
N GLN A 264 -5.27 -17.48 -5.48
CA GLN A 264 -4.11 -18.18 -4.92
C GLN A 264 -2.87 -17.41 -5.38
N ALA A 265 -2.41 -16.45 -4.59
CA ALA A 265 -1.23 -15.66 -4.94
C ALA A 265 0.04 -16.49 -4.68
N VAL A 266 0.66 -16.98 -5.74
CA VAL A 266 1.98 -17.63 -5.67
C VAL A 266 3.04 -16.54 -5.73
N LEU A 267 3.64 -16.24 -4.59
CA LEU A 267 4.73 -15.28 -4.52
C LEU A 267 6.01 -15.95 -5.02
N ILE A 268 6.46 -15.57 -6.21
CA ILE A 268 7.77 -15.97 -6.70
C ILE A 268 8.77 -14.94 -6.20
N THR A 269 9.16 -15.05 -4.92
CA THR A 269 10.17 -14.14 -4.38
C THR A 269 11.56 -14.60 -4.79
N ARG A 270 12.24 -13.75 -5.56
CA ARG A 270 13.69 -13.62 -5.76
C ARG A 270 14.60 -14.86 -5.86
N VAL A 271 15.29 -14.90 -7.00
CA VAL A 271 16.75 -15.12 -7.08
C VAL A 271 17.48 -13.97 -6.37
#